data_AF-A0A523SX47-F1
#
_entry.id   AF-A0A523SX47-F1
#
_cell.length_a   1.000
_cell.length_b   1.000
_cell.length_c   1.000
_cell.angle_alpha   90.00
_cell.angle_beta   90.00
_cell.angle_gamma   90.00
#
_symmetry.space_group_name_H-M   'P 1'
#
loop_
_entity.id
_entity.type
_entity.pdbx_description
1 polymer ?
#
loop_
_entity_poly.entity_id
_entity_poly.type
_entity_poly.pdbx_seq_one_letter_code
_entity_poly.pdbx_strand_id
1 'polypeptide(L)'
;MIRFIDLGDQILEGQSEFAWWDTISDSFEEFSGNQTWPNWKCFEEDYLLDEVREMIQDMRPLDRYKSLFPRDWSGTFVSAEDRKKRYEKGICDDIIDEDT
;
A
#
# COMPACT_ATOMS: atom_id res chain seq x y z
N MET A 1 -2.12 18.20 -3.75
CA MET A 1 -1.03 17.83 -4.69
C MET A 1 -0.56 16.48 -4.20
N ILE A 2 -0.44 15.49 -5.09
CA ILE A 2 -0.03 14.15 -4.67
C ILE A 2 1.48 14.12 -4.43
N ARG A 3 1.90 13.48 -3.35
CA ARG A 3 3.29 13.21 -3.00
C ARG A 3 3.50 11.72 -2.78
N PHE A 4 4.64 11.23 -3.26
CA PHE A 4 5.16 9.93 -2.91
C PHE A 4 5.72 9.98 -1.48
N ILE A 5 5.36 9.01 -0.65
CA ILE A 5 5.88 8.84 0.70
C ILE A 5 6.57 7.49 0.78
N ASP A 6 7.88 7.50 1.01
CA ASP A 6 8.65 6.31 1.38
C ASP A 6 8.41 6.00 2.86
N LEU A 7 7.80 4.86 3.15
CA LEU A 7 7.59 4.39 4.52
C LEU A 7 8.70 3.45 4.97
N GLY A 8 9.58 2.99 4.07
CA GLY A 8 10.58 1.98 4.36
C GLY A 8 9.95 0.79 5.08
N ASP A 9 10.54 0.43 6.22
CA ASP A 9 10.13 -0.66 7.10
C ASP A 9 9.32 -0.20 8.33
N GLN A 10 8.80 1.04 8.31
CA GLN A 10 8.08 1.62 9.44
C GLN A 10 6.73 0.93 9.73
N ILE A 11 6.15 0.26 8.73
CA ILE A 11 4.90 -0.48 8.87
C ILE A 11 5.20 -1.97 9.09
N LEU A 12 6.06 -2.55 8.24
CA LEU A 12 6.48 -3.95 8.34
C LEU A 12 8.00 -4.07 8.24
N GLU A 13 8.62 -4.63 9.28
CA GLU A 13 10.07 -4.80 9.35
C GLU A 13 10.62 -5.59 8.13
N GLY A 14 11.63 -5.00 7.48
CA GLY A 14 12.29 -5.57 6.30
C GLY A 14 11.46 -5.54 5.01
N GLN A 15 10.30 -4.90 5.02
CA GLN A 15 9.55 -4.58 3.80
C GLN A 15 9.76 -3.11 3.47
N SER A 16 9.69 -2.75 2.19
CA SER A 16 9.64 -1.36 1.78
C SER A 16 8.23 -1.07 1.30
N GLU A 17 7.53 -0.22 2.04
CA GLU A 17 6.20 0.21 1.70
C GLU A 17 6.21 1.70 1.32
N PHE A 18 5.23 2.10 0.51
CA PHE A 18 5.01 3.49 0.17
C PHE A 18 3.53 3.84 0.19
N ALA A 19 3.25 5.13 0.31
CA ALA A 19 1.91 5.68 0.25
C ALA A 19 1.84 6.90 -0.67
N TRP A 20 0.61 7.28 -1.03
CA TRP A 20 0.34 8.53 -1.71
C TRP A 20 -0.37 9.49 -0.76
N TRP A 21 0.20 10.70 -0.61
CA TRP A 21 -0.37 11.75 0.22
C TRP A 21 -0.90 12.89 -0.66
N ASP A 22 -2.20 13.19 -0.56
CA ASP A 22 -2.76 14.38 -1.21
C ASP A 22 -2.71 15.58 -0.26
N THR A 23 -1.78 16.49 -0.52
CA THR A 23 -1.61 17.72 0.28
C THR A 23 -2.75 18.74 0.14
N ILE A 24 -3.72 18.53 -0.76
CA ILE A 24 -4.88 19.43 -0.87
C ILE A 24 -5.98 19.01 0.11
N SER A 25 -6.28 17.72 0.17
CA SER A 25 -7.22 17.15 1.13
C SER A 25 -6.60 16.86 2.49
N ASP A 26 -5.27 16.90 2.60
CA ASP A 26 -4.53 16.55 3.81
C ASP A 26 -4.86 15.11 4.25
N SER A 27 -4.85 14.19 3.28
CA SER A 27 -5.23 12.78 3.48
C SER A 27 -4.39 11.82 2.66
N PHE A 28 -4.22 10.59 3.18
CA PHE A 28 -3.64 9.49 2.41
C PHE A 28 -4.68 9.01 1.40
N GLU A 29 -4.21 8.69 0.21
CA GLU A 29 -5.06 8.10 -0.82
C GLU A 29 -5.31 6.64 -0.47
N GLU A 30 -6.56 6.23 -0.58
CA GLU A 30 -7.00 4.86 -0.32
C GLU A 30 -7.55 4.26 -1.60
N PHE A 31 -7.06 3.08 -1.97
CA PHE A 31 -7.56 2.30 -3.10
C PHE A 31 -7.82 0.87 -2.65
N SER A 32 -9.02 0.37 -2.93
CA SER A 32 -9.50 -0.95 -2.51
C SER A 32 -9.30 -1.24 -1.01
N GLY A 33 -9.39 -0.21 -0.15
CA GLY A 33 -9.18 -0.30 1.30
C GLY A 33 -7.71 -0.30 1.75
N ASN A 34 -6.77 -0.15 0.81
CA ASN A 34 -5.34 -0.07 1.08
C ASN A 34 -4.84 1.37 0.95
N GLN A 35 -3.96 1.80 1.85
CA GLN A 35 -3.31 3.13 1.83
C GLN A 35 -1.81 3.05 1.57
N THR A 36 -1.26 1.82 1.54
CA THR A 36 0.16 1.56 1.34
C THR A 36 0.36 0.37 0.42
N TRP A 37 1.48 0.35 -0.29
CA TRP A 37 1.82 -0.72 -1.22
C TRP A 37 3.28 -1.11 -1.16
N PRO A 38 3.61 -2.39 -1.41
CA PRO A 38 4.99 -2.87 -1.42
C PRO A 38 5.74 -2.53 -2.72
N ASN A 39 5.01 -2.32 -3.82
CA ASN A 39 5.58 -1.97 -5.12
C ASN A 39 4.51 -1.34 -6.04
N TRP A 40 4.98 -0.69 -7.11
CA TRP A 40 4.13 -0.04 -8.10
C TRP A 40 3.05 -0.96 -8.69
N LYS A 41 3.39 -2.23 -8.94
CA LYS A 41 2.46 -3.17 -9.57
C LYS A 41 1.26 -3.47 -8.67
N CYS A 42 1.48 -3.64 -7.37
CA CYS A 42 0.38 -3.82 -6.40
C CYS A 42 -0.51 -2.58 -6.33
N PHE A 43 0.07 -1.38 -6.36
CA PHE A 43 -0.70 -0.13 -6.44
C PHE A 43 -1.53 -0.05 -7.74
N GLU A 44 -0.93 -0.37 -8.88
CA GLU A 44 -1.60 -0.37 -10.19
C GLU A 44 -2.78 -1.36 -10.23
N GLU A 45 -2.62 -2.55 -9.65
CA GLU A 45 -3.70 -3.55 -9.52
C GLU A 45 -4.86 -3.00 -8.69
N ASP A 46 -4.60 -2.43 -7.50
CA ASP A 46 -5.64 -1.84 -6.63
C ASP A 46 -6.31 -0.64 -7.29
N TYR A 47 -5.54 0.23 -7.95
CA TYR A 47 -6.05 1.39 -8.67
C TYR A 47 -7.02 0.97 -9.79
N LEU A 48 -6.64 -0.01 -10.61
CA LEU A 48 -7.48 -0.52 -11.69
C LEU A 48 -8.73 -1.25 -11.17
N LEU A 49 -8.61 -1.96 -10.04
CA LEU A 49 -9.75 -2.61 -9.39
C LEU A 49 -10.82 -1.61 -8.94
N ASP A 50 -10.41 -0.46 -8.41
CA ASP A 50 -11.33 0.62 -8.04
C ASP A 50 -11.91 1.35 -9.26
N GLU A 51 -11.14 1.47 -10.36
CA GLU A 51 -11.62 2.05 -11.62
C GLU A 51 -12.75 1.20 -12.22
N VAL A 52 -12.60 -0.13 -12.17
CA VAL A 52 -13.60 -1.09 -12.64
C VAL A 52 -14.82 -1.20 -11.70
N ARG A 53 -14.67 -0.87 -10.40
CA ARG A 53 -15.73 -0.96 -9.38
C ARG A 53 -16.74 0.20 -9.34
N GLU A 54 -16.62 1.19 -10.23
CA GLU A 54 -17.64 2.22 -10.54
C GLU A 54 -17.83 3.45 -9.61
N MET A 55 -16.93 3.87 -8.71
CA MET A 55 -17.24 5.03 -7.81
C MET A 55 -16.11 6.02 -7.46
N ILE A 56 -15.28 6.47 -8.41
CA ILE A 56 -14.47 7.68 -8.18
C ILE A 56 -14.71 8.68 -9.31
N GLN A 57 -15.64 9.63 -9.09
CA GLN A 57 -15.90 10.73 -10.04
C GLN A 57 -14.66 11.60 -10.29
N ASP A 58 -13.70 11.58 -9.36
CA ASP A 58 -12.46 12.35 -9.40
C ASP A 58 -11.21 11.49 -9.63
N MET A 59 -11.35 10.32 -10.27
CA MET A 59 -10.20 9.45 -10.48
C MET A 59 -9.16 10.12 -11.40
N ARG A 60 -7.95 10.29 -10.87
CA ARG A 60 -6.86 11.01 -11.53
C ARG A 60 -6.05 10.03 -12.39
N PRO A 61 -5.69 10.37 -13.64
CA PRO A 61 -4.97 9.43 -14.52
C PRO A 61 -3.79 8.75 -13.82
N LEU A 62 -3.67 7.43 -13.97
CA LEU A 62 -2.60 6.61 -13.35
C LEU A 62 -1.19 7.17 -13.64
N ASP A 63 -1.00 7.74 -14.84
CA ASP A 63 0.25 8.41 -15.25
C ASP A 63 0.69 9.53 -14.28
N ARG A 64 -0.24 10.17 -13.59
CA ARG A 64 0.05 11.18 -12.58
C ARG A 64 0.86 10.58 -11.42
N TYR A 65 0.44 9.43 -10.90
CA TYR A 65 1.15 8.70 -9.86
C TYR A 65 2.48 8.14 -10.39
N LYS A 66 2.48 7.63 -11.62
CA LYS A 66 3.67 7.04 -12.25
C LYS A 66 4.81 8.04 -12.40
N SER A 67 4.49 9.30 -12.73
CA SER A 67 5.48 10.37 -12.85
C SER A 67 6.13 10.77 -11.52
N LEU A 68 5.43 10.53 -10.40
CA LEU A 68 5.88 10.85 -9.05
C LEU A 68 6.62 9.68 -8.39
N PHE A 69 6.41 8.46 -8.91
CA PHE A 69 7.05 7.26 -8.40
C PHE A 69 8.56 7.29 -8.70
N PRO A 70 9.44 7.23 -7.69
CA PRO A 70 10.89 7.29 -7.91
C PRO A 70 11.38 6.15 -8.80
N ARG A 71 12.22 6.46 -9.80
CA ARG A 71 12.81 5.44 -10.69
C ARG A 71 13.71 4.47 -9.95
N ASP A 72 14.37 4.95 -8.89
CA ASP A 72 15.33 4.18 -8.09
C ASP A 72 14.66 3.58 -6.84
N TRP A 73 13.32 3.40 -6.86
CA TRP A 73 12.61 2.74 -5.76
C TRP A 73 13.15 1.32 -5.55
N SER A 74 13.91 1.15 -4.47
CA SER A 74 14.61 -0.10 -4.13
C SER A 74 13.77 -0.95 -3.19
N GLY A 75 12.48 -1.09 -3.48
CA GLY A 75 11.60 -1.88 -2.62
C GLY A 75 12.11 -3.32 -2.51
N THR A 76 12.45 -3.76 -1.30
CA THR A 76 12.89 -5.14 -1.09
C THR A 76 11.72 -6.08 -1.34
N PHE A 77 11.78 -6.79 -2.47
CA PHE A 77 10.78 -7.81 -2.82
C PHE A 77 10.79 -8.92 -1.78
N VAL A 78 9.76 -8.96 -0.94
CA VAL A 78 9.44 -10.14 -0.14
C VAL A 78 8.50 -11.01 -0.98
N SER A 79 8.89 -12.27 -1.23
CA SER A 79 8.15 -13.20 -2.09
C SER A 79 6.68 -13.34 -1.65
N ALA A 80 5.78 -13.64 -2.59
CA ALA A 80 4.39 -14.03 -2.27
C ALA A 80 4.29 -15.14 -1.22
N GLU A 81 5.26 -16.05 -1.23
CA GLU A 81 5.34 -17.16 -0.27
C GLU A 81 5.75 -16.68 1.13
N ASP A 82 6.61 -15.65 1.21
CA ASP A 82 7.00 -15.02 2.46
C ASP A 82 5.89 -14.10 3.00
N ARG A 83 5.09 -13.48 2.11
CA ARG A 83 3.87 -12.74 2.46
C ARG A 83 2.85 -13.65 3.15
N LYS A 84 2.57 -14.83 2.59
CA LYS A 84 1.62 -15.79 3.18
C LYS A 84 2.10 -16.32 4.53
N LYS A 85 3.39 -16.67 4.64
CA LYS A 85 3.99 -17.12 5.90
C LYS A 85 3.96 -16.06 7.01
N ARG A 86 4.10 -14.77 6.67
CA ARG A 86 4.03 -13.69 7.67
C ARG A 86 2.61 -13.34 8.07
N TYR A 87 1.65 -13.36 7.14
CA TYR A 87 0.23 -13.13 7.47
C TYR A 87 -0.33 -14.24 8.37
N GLU A 88 0.06 -15.51 8.11
CA GLU A 88 -0.28 -16.65 8.97
C GLU A 88 0.44 -16.61 10.33
N LYS A 89 1.55 -15.86 10.44
CA LYS A 89 2.30 -15.68 11.70
C LYS A 89 1.85 -14.43 12.50
N GLY A 90 1.14 -13.49 11.86
CA GLY A 90 0.57 -12.29 12.49
C GLY A 90 -0.89 -12.42 12.93
N ILE A 91 -1.54 -13.56 12.65
CA ILE A 91 -2.87 -13.89 13.14
C ILE A 91 -2.73 -15.18 13.97
N CYS A 92 -2.14 -15.07 15.17
CA CYS A 92 -2.23 -16.03 16.28
C CYS A 92 -1.24 -15.62 17.39
N ASP A 93 -1.31 -14.39 17.92
CA ASP A 93 -0.70 -14.08 19.23
C ASP A 93 -1.51 -13.01 20.04
N ASP A 94 -2.65 -12.53 19.53
CA ASP A 94 -3.57 -11.63 20.27
C ASP A 94 -4.98 -12.24 20.49
N ILE A 95 -5.09 -13.57 20.54
CA ILE A 95 -6.11 -14.14 21.45
C ILE A 95 -5.41 -14.27 22.78
N ILE A 96 -5.48 -13.18 23.54
CA ILE A 96 -5.21 -13.18 24.97
C ILE A 96 -6.02 -14.32 25.57
N ASP A 97 -5.31 -15.30 26.12
CA ASP A 97 -5.81 -16.14 27.20
C ASP A 97 -6.31 -15.21 28.31
N GLU A 98 -7.62 -14.95 28.38
CA GLU A 98 -8.27 -14.76 29.67
C GLU A 98 -8.68 -16.15 30.16
N ASP A 99 -7.71 -16.85 30.74
CA ASP A 99 -7.95 -17.85 31.78
C ASP A 99 -8.61 -17.13 32.97
N THR A 100 -9.88 -17.43 33.29
CA THR A 100 -10.43 -17.80 34.62
C THR A 100 -11.96 -17.74 34.61
#